data_AF-A0A537WIH7-F1
#
_entry.id   AF-A0A537WIH7-F1
#
_cell.length_a   1.000
_cell.length_b   1.000
_cell.length_c   1.000
_cell.angle_alpha   90.00
_cell.angle_beta   90.00
_cell.angle_gamma   90.00
#
_symmetry.space_group_name_H-M   'P 1'
#
loop_
_entity.id
_entity.type
_entity.pdbx_description
1 polymer ?
#
loop_
_entity_poly.entity_id
_entity_poly.type
_entity_poly.pdbx_seq_one_letter_code
_entity_poly.pdbx_strand_id
1 'polypeptide(L)'
;MTRRAVALLYAASLLAGCATEEWIYEKPGMTPAKLDHDIAVCRREAPDPRSVVAPGSERVDRALFNRCMERKGYTGRTVKP
;
A
#
# COMPACT_ATOMS: atom_id res chain seq x y z
N MET A 1 -8.35 -25.06 -31.66
CA MET A 1 -8.51 -24.44 -30.32
C MET A 1 -9.61 -23.39 -30.41
N THR A 2 -10.71 -23.58 -29.69
CA THR A 2 -11.98 -22.89 -29.88
C THR A 2 -11.92 -21.45 -29.34
N ARG A 3 -12.57 -20.47 -30.03
CA ARG A 3 -12.68 -19.05 -29.60
C ARG A 3 -13.08 -18.87 -28.13
N ARG A 4 -13.82 -19.84 -27.57
CA ARG A 4 -14.23 -19.87 -26.15
C ARG A 4 -13.05 -20.00 -25.18
N ALA A 5 -12.01 -20.76 -25.54
CA ALA A 5 -10.81 -20.92 -24.72
C ALA A 5 -10.00 -19.61 -24.65
N VAL A 6 -9.93 -18.87 -25.75
CA VAL A 6 -9.26 -17.55 -25.81
C VAL A 6 -10.01 -16.52 -24.96
N ALA A 7 -11.35 -16.52 -25.01
CA ALA A 7 -12.17 -15.64 -24.19
C ALA A 7 -12.03 -15.91 -22.68
N LEU A 8 -11.95 -17.19 -22.29
CA LEU A 8 -11.73 -17.60 -20.90
C LEU A 8 -10.33 -17.21 -20.39
N LEU A 9 -9.29 -17.36 -21.22
CA LEU A 9 -7.93 -16.94 -20.88
C LEU A 9 -7.82 -15.42 -20.72
N TYR A 10 -8.49 -14.65 -21.59
CA TYR A 10 -8.58 -13.18 -21.45
C TYR A 10 -9.32 -12.78 -20.17
N ALA A 11 -10.45 -13.40 -19.86
CA ALA A 11 -11.20 -13.11 -18.63
C ALA A 11 -10.40 -13.47 -17.36
N ALA A 12 -9.65 -14.57 -17.37
CA ALA A 12 -8.79 -14.96 -16.25
C ALA A 12 -7.62 -13.99 -16.05
N SER A 13 -7.05 -13.44 -17.13
CA SER A 13 -5.97 -12.44 -17.03
C SER A 13 -6.42 -11.11 -16.42
N LEU A 14 -7.69 -10.75 -16.57
CA LEU A 14 -8.27 -9.54 -15.96
C LEU A 14 -8.48 -9.69 -14.44
N LEU A 15 -8.65 -10.91 -13.93
CA LEU A 15 -8.79 -11.18 -12.50
C LEU A 15 -7.45 -11.28 -11.75
N ALA A 16 -6.34 -11.47 -12.46
CA ALA A 16 -5.00 -11.44 -11.87
C ALA A 16 -4.48 -10.01 -11.62
N GLY A 17 -5.13 -9.00 -12.20
CA GLY A 17 -4.77 -7.60 -12.06
C GLY A 17 -5.53 -6.93 -10.91
N CYS A 18 -5.11 -7.18 -9.67
CA CYS A 18 -5.24 -6.24 -8.52
C CYS A 18 -4.56 -6.79 -7.26
N ALA A 19 -3.57 -7.67 -7.41
CA ALA A 19 -2.74 -8.15 -6.31
C ALA A 19 -1.69 -7.08 -5.95
N THR A 20 -2.16 -5.92 -5.46
CA THR A 20 -1.27 -4.81 -5.08
C THR A 20 -0.67 -5.12 -3.72
N GLU A 21 0.66 -5.02 -3.62
CA GLU A 21 1.37 -5.24 -2.37
C GLU A 21 0.92 -4.23 -1.31
N GLU A 22 0.34 -4.72 -0.21
CA GLU A 22 -0.19 -3.88 0.87
C GLU A 22 0.81 -3.83 2.04
N TRP A 23 1.02 -2.64 2.60
CA TRP A 23 1.86 -2.46 3.78
C TRP A 23 1.01 -2.46 5.05
N ILE A 24 1.27 -3.40 5.96
CA ILE A 24 0.63 -3.46 7.28
C ILE A 24 1.63 -2.99 8.33
N TYR A 25 1.18 -2.09 9.21
CA TYR A 25 1.97 -1.60 10.34
C TYR A 25 1.40 -2.12 11.64
N GLU A 26 2.23 -2.85 12.39
CA GLU A 26 1.82 -3.47 13.64
C GLU A 26 2.64 -2.90 14.80
N LYS A 27 1.96 -2.68 15.92
CA LYS A 27 2.56 -2.28 17.20
C LYS A 27 1.74 -2.91 18.34
N PRO A 28 2.37 -3.64 19.28
CA PRO A 28 1.65 -4.28 20.38
C PRO A 28 0.83 -3.28 21.20
N GLY A 29 -0.43 -3.64 21.50
CA GLY A 29 -1.33 -2.81 22.30
C GLY A 29 -1.82 -1.53 21.62
N MET A 30 -1.65 -1.41 20.30
CA MET A 30 -2.11 -0.22 19.58
C MET A 30 -3.57 -0.28 19.15
N THR A 31 -4.28 0.83 19.28
CA THR A 31 -5.66 0.97 18.80
C THR A 31 -5.68 1.42 17.33
N PRO A 32 -6.70 1.03 16.54
CA PRO A 32 -6.84 1.46 15.15
C PRO A 32 -6.84 2.98 14.99
N ALA A 33 -7.58 3.70 15.84
CA ALA A 33 -7.64 5.16 15.78
C ALA A 33 -6.27 5.83 16.00
N LYS A 34 -5.41 5.26 16.86
CA LYS A 34 -4.07 5.79 17.08
C LYS A 34 -3.14 5.47 15.92
N LEU A 35 -3.26 4.28 15.33
CA LEU A 35 -2.57 3.92 14.10
C LEU A 35 -2.91 4.89 12.97
N ASP A 36 -4.20 5.17 12.74
CA ASP A 36 -4.64 6.12 11.71
C ASP A 36 -4.07 7.53 11.94
N HIS A 37 -4.09 7.98 13.19
CA HIS A 37 -3.47 9.25 13.56
C HIS A 37 -1.97 9.28 13.26
N ASP A 38 -1.23 8.23 13.65
CA ASP A 38 0.20 8.15 13.43
C ASP A 38 0.57 8.02 11.95
N ILE A 39 -0.24 7.30 11.16
CA ILE A 39 -0.15 7.25 9.69
C ILE A 39 -0.33 8.66 9.12
N ALA A 40 -1.36 9.39 9.53
CA ALA A 40 -1.62 10.74 9.04
C ALA A 40 -0.47 11.72 9.37
N VAL A 41 0.14 11.58 10.54
CA VAL A 41 1.33 12.35 10.92
C VAL A 41 2.51 11.98 10.01
N CYS A 42 2.82 10.68 9.88
CA CYS A 42 3.96 10.23 9.09
C CYS A 42 3.82 10.53 7.59
N ARG A 43 2.60 10.58 7.05
CA ARG A 43 2.34 11.00 5.66
C ARG A 43 2.76 12.45 5.41
N ARG A 44 2.47 13.35 6.36
CA ARG A 44 2.85 14.77 6.26
C ARG A 44 4.36 14.98 6.34
N GLU A 45 5.09 14.10 7.02
CA GLU A 45 6.56 14.14 7.13
C GLU A 45 7.29 13.51 5.95
N ALA A 46 6.58 12.78 5.08
CA ALA A 46 7.16 12.01 3.98
C ALA A 46 6.61 12.38 2.60
N PRO A 47 6.53 13.67 2.21
CA PRO A 47 6.11 14.03 0.87
C PRO A 47 7.14 13.51 -0.16
N ASP A 48 6.67 12.85 -1.22
CA ASP A 48 7.51 12.52 -2.37
C ASP A 48 7.34 13.58 -3.47
N PRO A 49 8.29 14.51 -3.64
CA PRO A 49 8.20 15.56 -4.65
C PRO A 49 8.36 15.05 -6.09
N ARG A 50 8.81 13.80 -6.28
CA ARG A 50 9.11 13.20 -7.60
C ARG A 50 8.06 12.18 -8.04
N SER A 51 7.18 11.73 -7.15
CA SER A 51 6.16 10.73 -7.52
C SER A 51 5.11 11.29 -8.48
N VAL A 52 4.98 10.64 -9.63
CA VAL A 52 3.85 10.81 -10.55
C VAL A 52 2.84 9.73 -10.21
N VAL A 53 1.88 10.09 -9.37
CA VAL A 53 0.74 9.24 -9.01
C VAL A 53 -0.53 9.76 -9.65
N ALA A 54 -1.49 8.85 -9.86
CA ALA A 54 -2.80 9.21 -10.39
C ALA A 54 -3.47 10.29 -9.53
N PRO A 55 -4.34 11.14 -10.12
CA PRO A 55 -5.10 12.12 -9.36
C PRO A 55 -5.86 11.45 -8.20
N GLY A 56 -5.71 12.00 -6.99
CA GLY A 56 -6.31 11.42 -5.77
C GLY A 56 -5.43 10.40 -5.04
N SER A 57 -4.31 9.97 -5.61
CA SER A 57 -3.32 9.16 -4.88
C SER A 57 -2.30 10.05 -4.16
N GLU A 58 -1.90 9.62 -2.97
CA GLU A 58 -1.03 10.38 -2.11
C GLU A 58 0.44 10.19 -2.49
N ARG A 59 1.16 11.31 -2.66
CA ARG A 59 2.59 11.35 -2.98
C ARG A 59 3.42 11.12 -1.73
N VAL A 60 3.64 9.87 -1.35
CA VAL A 60 4.35 9.52 -0.12
C VAL A 60 5.66 8.80 -0.44
N ASP A 61 6.78 9.35 0.04
CA ASP A 61 8.08 8.69 -0.03
C ASP A 61 8.05 7.53 0.97
N ARG A 62 8.01 6.31 0.43
CA ARG A 62 7.87 5.09 1.23
C ARG A 62 9.01 4.96 2.25
N ALA A 63 10.25 5.31 1.89
CA ALA A 63 11.38 5.15 2.79
C ALA A 63 11.31 6.16 3.95
N LEU A 64 10.93 7.41 3.68
CA LEU A 64 10.71 8.41 4.71
C LEU A 64 9.53 8.05 5.62
N PHE A 65 8.44 7.55 5.03
CA PHE A 65 7.25 7.11 5.74
C PHE A 65 7.55 5.94 6.67
N ASN A 66 8.22 4.89 6.17
CA ASN A 66 8.59 3.72 6.96
C ASN A 66 9.49 4.12 8.14
N ARG A 67 10.49 4.96 7.91
CA ARG A 67 11.34 5.49 9.00
C ARG A 67 10.53 6.25 10.05
N CYS A 68 9.50 7.00 9.68
CA CYS A 68 8.64 7.67 10.65
C CYS A 68 7.84 6.67 11.49
N MET A 69 7.26 5.65 10.84
CA MET A 69 6.52 4.59 11.53
C MET A 69 7.42 3.79 12.48
N GLU A 70 8.63 3.44 12.05
CA GLU A 70 9.64 2.74 12.86
C GLU A 70 10.05 3.55 14.09
N ARG A 71 10.28 4.87 13.96
CA ARG A 71 10.56 5.75 15.10
C ARG A 71 9.43 5.79 16.13
N LYS A 72 8.18 5.57 15.69
CA LYS A 72 7.00 5.48 16.57
C LYS A 72 6.83 4.07 17.18
N GLY A 73 7.69 3.12 16.83
CA GLY A 73 7.69 1.75 17.33
C GLY A 73 6.80 0.79 16.55
N TYR A 74 6.44 1.14 15.31
CA TYR A 74 5.73 0.22 14.41
C TYR A 74 6.71 -0.64 13.63
N THR A 75 6.30 -1.87 13.35
CA THR A 75 6.97 -2.74 12.39
C THR A 75 6.12 -2.81 11.13
N GLY A 76 6.68 -2.37 10.00
CA GLY A 76 6.03 -2.48 8.69
C GLY A 76 6.34 -3.83 8.05
N ARG A 77 5.31 -4.50 7.53
CA ARG A 77 5.47 -5.71 6.71
C ARG A 77 4.63 -5.60 5.45
N THR A 78 5.13 -6.16 4.36
CA THR A 78 4.32 -6.30 3.16
C THR A 78 3.52 -7.59 3.20
N VAL A 79 2.26 -7.49 2.80
CA VAL A 79 1.40 -8.64 2.60
C VAL A 79 1.16 -8.75 1.11
N LYS A 80 1.58 -9.89 0.57
CA LYS A 80 1.21 -10.29 -0.77
C LYS A 80 -0.19 -10.93 -0.68
N PRO A 81 -1.16 -10.47 -1.47
CA PRO A 81 -2.50 -11.05 -1.49
C PRO A 81 -2.51 -12.49 -2.03
#